data_AF-A0A5C1AG60-F1
#
_entry.id   AF-A0A5C1AG60-F1
#
_cell.length_a   1.000
_cell.length_b   1.000
_cell.length_c   1.000
_cell.angle_alpha   90.00
_cell.angle_beta   90.00
_cell.angle_gamma   90.00
#
_symmetry.space_group_name_H-M   'P 1'
#
loop_
_entity.id
_entity.type
_entity.pdbx_description
1 polymer ?
#
loop_
_entity_poly.entity_id
_entity_poly.type
_entity_poly.pdbx_seq_one_letter_code
_entity_poly.pdbx_strand_id
1 'polypeptide(L)'
;MSRTAAIQFLRRLAGRYGMAVVLVLLAAILCVVTVEEQHPNGADAGDRAAAGVAAGERVLIVAGDDADGRVFAGAVRARLEKVGATVVGVADGTPPEVRKALDAAGADVRIVATPKAARSPVLTGRPGLRVSTAESYRWPVFLKTENLLNVASQVVVIALLAAGMTLVIVTGGIDLSVGSLVALSAVVTALTIRAVGGVAAGAGGMLLGVAAGGGAGAAAGLVSGLFVTAFRLPPFIATLGMMQVASGVAYLLAGGQSIYDIPDGFAWLGRGRTLGVPNAVGLMLAVYLAGHLVMAHTVIGRYLYAVGGNAEAARLSGVRVPRVLLFAYVVSGTLSGVGGVVVASQLKAGGPSYGQMYELYAIAAVVVGGTSLAGGSGRILGTLIGVLIISVIQNGMNLTGVESYLQKVVLGLVVLAAVTIDMARQDGRMRAAMSRVFARRATVPDVWQTVAAKVVPGHGVASGTNGNPKFPGGTLRMQAEHFRQRGLDLSAYHVGTVNVSIAPHSYHVLAPRQTVRQVKWHPTDPAEDFSFFDVRVTAPDGVTVDGLIYYPHPDTKPTHFQRPDVLELLLPFVESLRYGADVQLAVRREQLRIDPASQPRT
;
A
#
# COMPACT_ATOMS: atom_id res chain seq x y z
N MET A 1 6.34 -12.96 -28.98
CA MET A 1 6.64 -13.44 -27.61
C MET A 1 6.04 -14.82 -27.42
N SER A 2 6.79 -15.80 -26.89
CA SER A 2 6.23 -17.12 -26.56
C SER A 2 5.20 -17.00 -25.43
N ARG A 3 4.16 -17.85 -25.41
CA ARG A 3 3.15 -17.90 -24.32
C ARG A 3 3.79 -17.96 -22.93
N THR A 4 4.92 -18.66 -22.80
CA THR A 4 5.69 -18.79 -21.56
C THR A 4 6.34 -17.47 -21.13
N ALA A 5 6.89 -16.70 -22.08
CA ALA A 5 7.43 -15.37 -21.80
C ALA A 5 6.34 -14.38 -21.41
N ALA A 6 5.16 -14.46 -22.03
CA ALA A 6 4.00 -13.64 -21.66
C ALA A 6 3.48 -13.98 -20.24
N ILE A 7 3.40 -15.26 -19.88
CA ILE A 7 2.98 -15.70 -18.54
C ILE A 7 4.00 -15.31 -17.46
N GLN A 8 5.30 -15.45 -17.74
CA GLN A 8 6.35 -15.01 -16.81
C GLN A 8 6.39 -13.48 -16.66
N PHE A 9 6.16 -12.73 -17.75
CA PHE A 9 6.03 -11.28 -17.72
C PHE A 9 4.81 -10.85 -16.90
N LEU A 10 3.65 -11.46 -17.12
CA LEU A 10 2.43 -11.21 -16.35
C LEU A 10 2.59 -11.58 -14.87
N ARG A 11 3.27 -12.69 -14.54
CA ARG A 11 3.60 -13.04 -13.14
C ARG A 11 4.55 -12.04 -12.49
N ARG A 12 5.57 -11.56 -13.21
CA ARG A 12 6.49 -10.52 -12.71
C ARG A 12 5.79 -9.17 -12.52
N LEU A 13 4.90 -8.81 -13.45
CA LEU A 13 4.09 -7.60 -13.38
C LEU A 13 3.10 -7.67 -12.21
N ALA A 14 2.39 -8.78 -12.04
CA ALA A 14 1.48 -9.01 -10.92
C ALA A 14 2.23 -9.05 -9.56
N GLY A 15 3.45 -9.60 -9.52
CA GLY A 15 4.26 -9.66 -8.31
C GLY A 15 4.86 -8.33 -7.86
N ARG A 16 5.13 -7.38 -8.77
CA ARG A 16 5.70 -6.06 -8.45
C ARG A 16 4.71 -4.89 -8.51
N TYR A 17 3.64 -5.02 -9.29
CA TYR A 17 2.66 -3.96 -9.57
C TYR A 17 1.20 -4.42 -9.45
N GLY A 18 0.94 -5.55 -8.78
CA GLY A 18 -0.41 -6.12 -8.69
C GLY A 18 -1.48 -5.11 -8.23
N MET A 19 -1.16 -4.23 -7.27
CA MET A 19 -2.10 -3.21 -6.81
C MET A 19 -2.32 -2.08 -7.82
N ALA A 20 -1.33 -1.75 -8.64
CA ALA A 20 -1.53 -0.78 -9.73
C ALA A 20 -2.51 -1.34 -10.78
N VAL A 21 -2.44 -2.65 -11.06
CA VAL A 21 -3.41 -3.32 -11.94
C VAL A 21 -4.81 -3.27 -11.33
N VAL A 22 -4.95 -3.53 -10.02
CA VAL A 22 -6.24 -3.40 -9.32
C VAL A 22 -6.79 -1.97 -9.44
N LEU A 23 -5.96 -0.94 -9.25
CA LEU A 23 -6.37 0.45 -9.41
C LEU A 23 -6.87 0.75 -10.83
N VAL A 24 -6.15 0.29 -11.87
CA VAL A 24 -6.56 0.48 -13.26
C VAL A 24 -7.86 -0.26 -13.58
N LEU A 25 -8.02 -1.50 -13.09
CA LEU A 25 -9.25 -2.26 -13.26
C LEU A 25 -10.43 -1.58 -12.57
N LEU A 26 -10.23 -1.08 -11.35
CA LEU A 26 -11.27 -0.34 -10.63
C LEU A 26 -11.67 0.94 -11.38
N ALA A 27 -10.68 1.71 -11.85
CA ALA A 27 -10.93 2.89 -12.67
C ALA A 27 -11.70 2.52 -13.95
N ALA A 28 -11.34 1.43 -14.64
CA ALA A 28 -12.05 0.96 -15.82
C ALA A 28 -13.51 0.56 -15.52
N ILE A 29 -13.75 -0.12 -14.40
CA ILE A 29 -15.11 -0.46 -13.94
C ILE A 29 -15.92 0.82 -13.71
N LEU A 30 -15.36 1.81 -13.01
CA LEU A 30 -16.05 3.07 -12.79
C LEU A 30 -16.28 3.86 -14.08
N CYS A 31 -15.37 3.77 -15.05
CA CYS A 31 -15.61 4.35 -16.38
C CYS A 31 -16.88 3.76 -17.01
N VAL A 32 -17.07 2.43 -16.92
CA VAL A 32 -18.26 1.76 -17.47
C VAL A 32 -19.52 2.08 -16.67
N VAL A 33 -19.45 2.06 -15.33
CA VAL A 33 -20.61 2.27 -14.46
C VAL A 33 -21.09 3.73 -14.48
N THR A 34 -20.21 4.69 -14.74
CA THR A 34 -20.54 6.13 -14.72
C THR A 34 -20.78 6.72 -16.12
N VAL A 35 -21.02 5.89 -17.13
CA VAL A 35 -21.36 6.38 -18.49
C VAL A 35 -22.74 7.03 -18.47
N GLU A 36 -22.74 8.35 -18.49
CA GLU A 36 -23.96 9.16 -18.58
C GLU A 36 -23.96 10.03 -19.84
N GLU A 37 -25.15 10.49 -20.22
CA GLU A 37 -25.33 11.45 -21.29
C GLU A 37 -24.85 12.82 -20.85
N GLN A 38 -23.77 13.28 -21.48
CA GLN A 38 -23.17 14.57 -21.21
C GLN A 38 -23.79 15.63 -22.11
N HIS A 39 -24.13 16.74 -21.47
CA HIS A 39 -24.60 17.95 -22.13
C HIS A 39 -23.43 18.94 -22.08
N PRO A 40 -22.77 19.23 -23.21
CA PRO A 40 -21.69 20.20 -23.26
C PRO A 40 -22.20 21.57 -22.80
N ASN A 41 -21.44 22.26 -21.95
CA ASN A 41 -21.75 23.62 -21.47
C ASN A 41 -20.55 24.56 -21.70
N GLY A 42 -20.77 25.87 -21.59
CA GLY A 42 -19.70 26.88 -21.65
C GLY A 42 -18.92 26.88 -22.98
N ALA A 43 -17.60 26.98 -22.90
CA ALA A 43 -16.75 27.21 -24.07
C ALA A 43 -16.68 26.01 -25.03
N ASP A 44 -16.54 24.79 -24.51
CA ASP A 44 -16.50 23.55 -25.32
C ASP A 44 -17.81 23.35 -26.09
N ALA A 45 -18.94 23.65 -25.45
CA ALA A 45 -20.24 23.65 -26.13
C ALA A 45 -20.29 24.67 -27.27
N GLY A 46 -19.73 25.87 -27.06
CA GLY A 46 -19.65 26.90 -28.09
C GLY A 46 -18.82 26.45 -29.28
N ASP A 47 -17.62 25.92 -29.02
CA ASP A 47 -16.72 25.42 -30.07
C ASP A 47 -17.34 24.29 -30.89
N ARG A 48 -18.02 23.35 -30.24
CA ARG A 48 -18.73 22.23 -30.90
C ARG A 48 -19.94 22.71 -31.68
N ALA A 49 -20.76 23.59 -31.10
CA ALA A 49 -21.95 24.13 -31.76
C ALA A 49 -21.58 24.95 -33.01
N ALA A 50 -20.40 25.56 -33.03
CA ALA A 50 -19.88 26.32 -34.18
C ALA A 50 -18.99 25.48 -35.13
N ALA A 51 -18.77 24.19 -34.88
CA ALA A 51 -17.80 23.38 -35.63
C ALA A 51 -18.13 23.21 -37.12
N GLY A 52 -19.41 23.27 -37.49
CA GLY A 52 -19.89 23.12 -38.87
C GLY A 52 -20.17 24.42 -39.61
N VAL A 53 -19.79 25.59 -39.07
CA VAL A 53 -19.99 26.89 -39.72
C VAL A 53 -18.88 27.16 -40.73
N ALA A 54 -19.22 27.55 -41.96
CA ALA A 54 -18.27 27.89 -43.01
C ALA A 54 -17.94 29.40 -43.06
N ALA A 55 -16.86 29.74 -43.77
CA ALA A 55 -16.47 31.13 -44.04
C ALA A 55 -17.58 31.86 -44.80
N GLY A 56 -17.84 33.13 -44.43
CA GLY A 56 -18.88 33.95 -45.05
C GLY A 56 -20.31 33.70 -44.56
N GLU A 57 -20.55 32.68 -43.73
CA GLU A 57 -21.87 32.47 -43.11
C GLU A 57 -22.22 33.60 -42.13
N ARG A 58 -23.50 34.02 -42.13
CA ARG A 58 -24.05 34.96 -41.14
C ARG A 58 -24.60 34.17 -39.96
N VAL A 59 -24.11 34.45 -38.75
CA VAL A 59 -24.44 33.68 -37.55
C VAL A 59 -25.05 34.54 -36.45
N LEU A 60 -26.21 34.14 -35.97
CA LEU A 60 -26.83 34.67 -34.75
C LEU A 60 -26.52 33.72 -33.58
N ILE A 61 -25.91 34.26 -32.53
CA ILE A 61 -25.59 33.47 -31.33
C ILE A 61 -26.76 33.61 -30.35
N VAL A 62 -27.25 32.50 -29.81
CA VAL A 62 -28.33 32.50 -28.82
C VAL A 62 -27.88 31.75 -27.56
N ALA A 63 -27.65 32.49 -26.48
CA ALA A 63 -27.15 31.93 -25.23
C ALA A 63 -27.88 32.54 -24.04
N GLY A 64 -27.90 31.87 -22.88
CA GLY A 64 -28.45 32.49 -21.67
C GLY A 64 -27.63 33.70 -21.23
N ASP A 65 -28.22 34.61 -20.45
CA ASP A 65 -27.47 35.68 -19.75
C ASP A 65 -26.87 35.19 -18.42
N ASP A 66 -26.70 33.89 -18.26
CA ASP A 66 -25.92 33.31 -17.16
C ASP A 66 -24.43 33.28 -17.50
N ALA A 67 -23.60 32.96 -16.50
CA ALA A 67 -22.15 32.90 -16.68
C ALA A 67 -21.75 31.92 -17.79
N ASP A 68 -22.39 30.75 -17.84
CA ASP A 68 -22.14 29.73 -18.86
C ASP A 68 -22.56 30.17 -20.26
N GLY A 69 -23.69 30.86 -20.39
CA GLY A 69 -24.14 31.41 -21.66
C GLY A 69 -23.20 32.51 -22.20
N ARG A 70 -22.65 33.36 -21.34
CA ARG A 70 -21.62 34.35 -21.73
C ARG A 70 -20.33 33.68 -22.19
N VAL A 71 -19.85 32.64 -21.48
CA VAL A 71 -18.66 31.87 -21.88
C VAL A 71 -18.89 31.14 -23.20
N PHE A 72 -20.07 30.55 -23.39
CA PHE A 72 -20.49 29.93 -24.65
C PHE A 72 -20.44 30.93 -25.81
N ALA A 73 -21.09 32.09 -25.65
CA ALA A 73 -21.16 33.11 -26.70
C ALA A 73 -19.76 33.64 -27.07
N GLY A 74 -18.90 33.83 -26.06
CA GLY A 74 -17.49 34.21 -26.27
C GLY A 74 -16.71 33.18 -27.08
N ALA A 75 -16.83 31.90 -26.76
CA ALA A 75 -16.15 30.82 -27.49
C ALA A 75 -16.65 30.70 -28.94
N VAL A 76 -17.97 30.74 -29.15
CA VAL A 76 -18.57 30.78 -30.50
C VAL A 76 -18.01 31.94 -31.30
N ARG A 77 -18.02 33.16 -30.74
CA ARG A 77 -17.49 34.35 -31.43
C ARG A 77 -16.02 34.18 -31.82
N ALA A 78 -15.18 33.74 -30.89
CA ALA A 78 -13.75 33.53 -31.13
C ALA A 78 -13.49 32.47 -32.22
N ARG A 79 -14.32 31.42 -32.29
CA ARG A 79 -14.22 30.41 -33.34
C ARG A 79 -14.70 30.92 -34.70
N LEU A 80 -15.81 31.65 -34.73
CA LEU A 80 -16.36 32.23 -35.98
C LEU A 80 -15.40 33.25 -36.61
N GLU A 81 -14.71 34.04 -35.79
CA GLU A 81 -13.67 34.96 -36.24
C GLU A 81 -12.52 34.21 -36.94
N LYS A 82 -12.06 33.08 -36.39
CA LYS A 82 -11.01 32.24 -37.02
C LYS A 82 -11.45 31.63 -38.35
N VAL A 83 -12.74 31.34 -38.51
CA VAL A 83 -13.30 30.72 -39.71
C VAL A 83 -13.72 31.77 -40.75
N GLY A 84 -13.74 33.06 -40.40
CA GLY A 84 -14.18 34.13 -41.29
C GLY A 84 -15.70 34.21 -41.48
N ALA A 85 -16.47 33.80 -40.47
CA ALA A 85 -17.92 33.94 -40.43
C ALA A 85 -18.34 35.27 -39.77
N THR A 86 -19.48 35.83 -40.15
CA THR A 86 -19.97 37.13 -39.64
C THR A 86 -20.97 36.93 -38.53
N VAL A 87 -20.66 37.42 -37.32
CA VAL A 87 -21.62 37.42 -36.19
C VAL A 87 -22.58 38.60 -36.34
N VAL A 88 -23.86 38.31 -36.60
CA VAL A 88 -24.88 39.37 -36.80
C VAL A 88 -25.48 39.88 -35.49
N GLY A 89 -25.38 39.10 -34.40
CA GLY A 89 -25.91 39.48 -33.10
C GLY A 89 -25.72 38.38 -32.05
N VAL A 90 -25.97 38.75 -30.79
CA VAL A 90 -26.07 37.81 -29.66
C VAL A 90 -27.40 38.10 -28.97
N ALA A 91 -28.26 37.10 -28.88
CA ALA A 91 -29.53 37.19 -28.16
C ALA A 91 -29.42 36.44 -26.83
N ASP A 92 -29.99 37.02 -25.77
CA ASP A 92 -30.28 36.21 -24.59
C ASP A 92 -31.34 35.16 -24.96
N GLY A 93 -31.24 33.95 -24.41
CA GLY A 93 -32.09 32.82 -24.81
C GLY A 93 -33.58 32.96 -24.50
N THR A 94 -34.08 34.14 -24.09
CA THR A 94 -35.50 34.35 -23.81
C THR A 94 -36.31 34.50 -25.11
N PRO A 95 -37.55 33.97 -25.17
CA PRO A 95 -38.37 34.03 -26.37
C PRO A 95 -38.55 35.45 -26.99
N PRO A 96 -38.73 36.54 -26.22
CA PRO A 96 -38.87 37.88 -26.78
C PRO A 96 -37.58 38.38 -27.47
N GLU A 97 -36.43 38.23 -26.82
CA GLU A 97 -35.14 38.68 -27.35
C GLU A 97 -34.69 37.84 -28.55
N VAL A 98 -34.90 36.52 -28.51
CA VAL A 98 -34.65 35.65 -29.67
C VAL A 98 -35.48 36.08 -30.88
N ARG A 99 -36.76 36.42 -30.69
CA ARG A 99 -37.64 36.87 -31.79
C ARG A 99 -37.14 38.19 -32.37
N LYS A 100 -36.87 39.18 -31.52
CA LYS A 100 -36.35 40.49 -31.91
C LYS A 100 -35.02 40.37 -32.67
N ALA A 101 -34.11 39.53 -32.20
CA ALA A 101 -32.82 39.31 -32.84
C ALA A 101 -32.94 38.59 -34.19
N LEU A 102 -33.86 37.64 -34.33
CA LEU A 102 -34.14 36.97 -35.61
C LEU A 102 -34.73 37.92 -36.64
N ASP A 103 -35.68 38.75 -36.22
CA ASP A 103 -36.34 39.71 -37.11
C ASP A 103 -35.34 40.78 -37.59
N ALA A 104 -34.36 41.15 -36.75
CA ALA A 104 -33.25 42.03 -37.14
C ALA A 104 -32.18 41.33 -38.03
N ALA A 105 -31.98 40.02 -37.87
CA ALA A 105 -30.95 39.27 -38.61
C ALA A 105 -31.34 38.95 -40.07
N GLY A 106 -32.64 38.76 -40.36
CA GLY A 106 -33.16 38.45 -41.70
C GLY A 106 -33.22 36.95 -42.03
N ALA A 107 -33.57 36.61 -43.28
CA ALA A 107 -33.98 35.26 -43.69
C ALA A 107 -32.83 34.25 -43.93
N ASP A 108 -31.58 34.70 -44.11
CA ASP A 108 -30.41 33.83 -44.35
C ASP A 108 -29.40 33.95 -43.20
N VAL A 109 -29.78 33.44 -42.04
CA VAL A 109 -28.95 33.41 -40.83
C VAL A 109 -28.90 32.00 -40.25
N ARG A 110 -27.71 31.55 -39.88
CA ARG A 110 -27.52 30.33 -39.09
C ARG A 110 -27.55 30.68 -37.62
N ILE A 111 -28.19 29.84 -36.82
CA ILE A 111 -28.33 30.05 -35.38
C ILE A 111 -27.37 29.11 -34.68
N VAL A 112 -26.50 29.63 -33.83
CA VAL A 112 -25.67 28.82 -32.93
C VAL A 112 -26.18 29.02 -31.52
N ALA A 113 -26.79 28.00 -30.93
CA ALA A 113 -27.53 28.11 -29.69
C ALA A 113 -27.06 27.13 -28.61
N THR A 114 -27.17 27.53 -27.34
CA THR A 114 -27.00 26.58 -26.22
C THR A 114 -28.08 25.48 -26.29
N PRO A 115 -27.83 24.27 -25.74
CA PRO A 115 -28.81 23.17 -25.79
C PRO A 115 -30.18 23.52 -25.20
N LYS A 116 -30.21 24.44 -24.23
CA LYS A 116 -31.45 24.98 -23.64
C LYS A 116 -32.14 25.95 -24.60
N ALA A 117 -31.41 26.90 -25.17
CA ALA A 117 -31.96 27.89 -26.08
C ALA A 117 -32.43 27.28 -27.41
N ALA A 118 -31.75 26.25 -27.91
CA ALA A 118 -32.13 25.51 -29.12
C ALA A 118 -33.53 24.89 -29.04
N ARG A 119 -34.02 24.59 -27.82
CA ARG A 119 -35.37 24.05 -27.57
C ARG A 119 -36.44 25.14 -27.39
N SER A 120 -36.09 26.42 -27.54
CA SER A 120 -37.04 27.53 -27.43
C SER A 120 -38.16 27.40 -28.49
N PRO A 121 -39.44 27.60 -28.11
CA PRO A 121 -40.57 27.56 -29.05
C PRO A 121 -40.40 28.49 -30.26
N VAL A 122 -39.63 29.58 -30.12
CA VAL A 122 -39.36 30.54 -31.20
C VAL A 122 -38.45 29.95 -32.27
N LEU A 123 -37.48 29.12 -31.87
CA LEU A 123 -36.55 28.46 -32.79
C LEU A 123 -37.17 27.20 -33.40
N THR A 124 -37.87 26.40 -32.59
CA THR A 124 -38.51 25.17 -33.06
C THR A 124 -39.78 25.43 -33.88
N GLY A 125 -40.47 26.55 -33.66
CA GLY A 125 -41.71 26.91 -34.36
C GLY A 125 -41.55 27.60 -35.72
N ARG A 126 -40.32 27.94 -36.14
CA ARG A 126 -40.03 28.58 -37.43
C ARG A 126 -39.35 27.57 -38.39
N PRO A 127 -40.10 26.91 -39.29
CA PRO A 127 -39.52 25.96 -40.23
C PRO A 127 -38.52 26.65 -41.18
N GLY A 128 -37.39 26.00 -41.46
CA GLY A 128 -36.34 26.50 -42.36
C GLY A 128 -35.14 27.17 -41.68
N LEU A 129 -35.17 27.40 -40.36
CA LEU A 129 -34.00 27.91 -39.62
C LEU A 129 -32.91 26.83 -39.46
N ARG A 130 -31.67 27.18 -39.81
CA ARG A 130 -30.49 26.32 -39.56
C ARG A 130 -30.01 26.54 -38.12
N VAL A 131 -30.46 25.71 -37.19
CA VAL A 131 -30.01 25.75 -35.78
C VAL A 131 -28.91 24.72 -35.55
N SER A 132 -27.77 25.18 -35.06
CA SER A 132 -26.63 24.38 -34.64
C SER A 132 -26.50 24.48 -33.13
N THR A 133 -26.42 23.34 -32.45
CA THR A 133 -26.22 23.25 -31.01
C THR A 133 -25.22 22.14 -30.72
N ALA A 134 -24.60 22.18 -29.54
CA ALA A 134 -23.68 21.12 -29.15
C ALA A 134 -24.48 19.84 -28.91
N GLU A 135 -24.20 18.80 -29.69
CA GLU A 135 -24.83 17.49 -29.51
C GLU A 135 -24.44 16.88 -28.15
N SER A 136 -25.40 16.22 -27.51
CA SER A 136 -25.11 15.41 -26.33
C SER A 136 -24.28 14.19 -26.74
N TYR A 137 -23.41 13.74 -25.86
CA TYR A 137 -22.58 12.56 -26.09
C TYR A 137 -22.47 11.73 -24.82
N ARG A 138 -22.28 10.42 -24.95
CA ARG A 138 -22.10 9.55 -23.78
C ARG A 138 -20.64 9.54 -23.37
N TRP A 139 -20.37 9.87 -22.11
CA TRP A 139 -19.02 9.85 -21.57
C TRP A 139 -19.03 9.57 -20.07
N PRO A 140 -18.03 8.83 -19.54
CA PRO A 140 -17.93 8.56 -18.11
C PRO A 140 -17.76 9.83 -17.29
N VAL A 141 -18.64 10.05 -16.32
CA VAL A 141 -18.50 11.17 -15.36
C VAL A 141 -17.19 11.04 -14.57
N PHE A 142 -16.76 9.80 -14.29
CA PHE A 142 -15.50 9.52 -13.61
C PHE A 142 -14.27 10.13 -14.30
N LEU A 143 -14.23 10.12 -15.64
CA LEU A 143 -13.10 10.62 -16.43
C LEU A 143 -13.14 12.13 -16.71
N LYS A 144 -14.14 12.85 -16.20
CA LYS A 144 -14.17 14.31 -16.32
C LYS A 144 -12.95 14.90 -15.60
N THR A 145 -12.28 15.85 -16.25
CA THR A 145 -11.10 16.53 -15.70
C THR A 145 -11.39 17.10 -14.31
N GLU A 146 -12.55 17.71 -14.12
CA GLU A 146 -12.98 18.26 -12.83
C GLU A 146 -13.09 17.17 -11.77
N ASN A 147 -13.66 16.01 -12.11
CA ASN A 147 -13.75 14.88 -11.20
C ASN A 147 -12.36 14.35 -10.84
N LEU A 148 -11.49 14.11 -11.83
CA LEU A 148 -10.13 13.62 -11.59
C LEU A 148 -9.31 14.58 -10.72
N LEU A 149 -9.42 15.89 -10.97
CA LEU A 149 -8.76 16.91 -10.16
C LEU A 149 -9.33 16.98 -8.73
N ASN A 150 -10.65 16.78 -8.57
CA ASN A 150 -11.30 16.73 -7.26
C ASN A 150 -10.86 15.49 -6.47
N VAL A 151 -10.84 14.32 -7.10
CA VAL A 151 -10.31 13.08 -6.51
C VAL A 151 -8.86 13.26 -6.08
N ALA A 152 -8.02 13.80 -6.96
CA ALA A 152 -6.62 14.08 -6.66
C ALA A 152 -6.47 15.07 -5.49
N SER A 153 -7.35 16.06 -5.35
CA SER A 153 -7.29 17.04 -4.25
C SER A 153 -7.78 16.45 -2.92
N GLN A 154 -8.84 15.63 -2.95
CA GLN A 154 -9.41 14.98 -1.76
C GLN A 154 -8.45 13.96 -1.14
N VAL A 155 -7.68 13.27 -1.98
CA VAL A 155 -6.78 12.21 -1.52
C VAL A 155 -5.54 12.74 -0.78
N VAL A 156 -5.17 14.01 -0.97
CA VAL A 156 -3.93 14.61 -0.46
C VAL A 156 -3.74 14.41 1.03
N VAL A 157 -4.76 14.71 1.84
CA VAL A 157 -4.63 14.69 3.30
C VAL A 157 -4.34 13.27 3.78
N ILE A 158 -5.14 12.29 3.36
CA ILE A 158 -4.90 10.88 3.69
C ILE A 158 -3.55 10.42 3.13
N ALA A 159 -3.15 10.87 1.95
CA ALA A 159 -1.87 10.50 1.36
C ALA A 159 -0.67 11.01 2.18
N LEU A 160 -0.74 12.22 2.75
CA LEU A 160 0.30 12.76 3.63
C LEU A 160 0.39 11.95 4.93
N LEU A 161 -0.75 11.65 5.55
CA LEU A 161 -0.81 10.82 6.76
C LEU A 161 -0.25 9.41 6.48
N ALA A 162 -0.69 8.79 5.38
CA ALA A 162 -0.26 7.46 4.96
C ALA A 162 1.24 7.41 4.64
N ALA A 163 1.82 8.48 4.09
CA ALA A 163 3.27 8.57 3.87
C ALA A 163 4.04 8.47 5.19
N GLY A 164 3.65 9.24 6.22
CA GLY A 164 4.25 9.16 7.56
C GLY A 164 4.01 7.81 8.24
N MET A 165 2.77 7.33 8.15
CA MET A 165 2.38 6.03 8.69
C MET A 165 3.12 4.86 8.04
N THR A 166 3.51 4.97 6.77
CA THR A 166 4.35 3.96 6.10
C THR A 166 5.67 3.78 6.84
N LEU A 167 6.31 4.86 7.28
CA LEU A 167 7.58 4.77 8.02
C LEU A 167 7.37 4.07 9.37
N VAL A 168 6.30 4.41 10.08
CA VAL A 168 5.96 3.81 11.37
C VAL A 168 5.66 2.31 11.21
N ILE A 169 4.80 1.94 10.26
CA ILE A 169 4.44 0.53 10.01
C ILE A 169 5.64 -0.27 9.53
N VAL A 170 6.51 0.30 8.68
CA VAL A 170 7.75 -0.38 8.28
C VAL A 170 8.65 -0.70 9.48
N THR A 171 8.61 0.08 10.56
CA THR A 171 9.34 -0.23 11.81
C THR A 171 8.62 -1.22 12.74
N GLY A 172 7.42 -1.70 12.37
CA GLY A 172 6.59 -2.60 13.19
C GLY A 172 5.69 -1.89 14.19
N GLY A 173 5.51 -0.56 14.06
CA GLY A 173 4.62 0.23 14.89
C GLY A 173 3.29 0.58 14.21
N ILE A 174 2.35 1.14 14.97
CA ILE A 174 1.13 1.75 14.44
C ILE A 174 0.95 3.10 15.15
N ASP A 175 0.56 4.13 14.40
CA ASP A 175 0.32 5.48 14.92
C ASP A 175 -1.16 5.85 14.80
N LEU A 176 -1.94 5.62 15.85
CA LEU A 176 -3.36 6.00 15.85
C LEU A 176 -3.61 7.49 16.01
N SER A 177 -2.59 8.29 16.36
CA SER A 177 -2.79 9.69 16.69
C SER A 177 -2.98 10.59 15.46
N VAL A 178 -2.60 10.13 14.27
CA VAL A 178 -2.49 10.95 13.05
C VAL A 178 -3.76 11.74 12.71
N GLY A 179 -4.96 11.18 12.93
CA GLY A 179 -6.23 11.88 12.73
C GLY A 179 -6.42 13.04 13.69
N SER A 180 -6.22 12.81 14.99
CA SER A 180 -6.26 13.87 16.01
C SER A 180 -5.17 14.94 15.81
N LEU A 181 -4.01 14.57 15.26
CA LEU A 181 -2.96 15.54 14.93
C LEU A 181 -3.33 16.46 13.77
N VAL A 182 -4.15 16.00 12.81
CA VAL A 182 -4.75 16.86 11.79
C VAL A 182 -5.65 17.91 12.45
N ALA A 183 -6.51 17.50 13.39
CA ALA A 183 -7.38 18.41 14.14
C ALA A 183 -6.58 19.48 14.91
N LEU A 184 -5.62 19.01 15.72
CA LEU A 184 -4.78 19.88 16.54
C LEU A 184 -4.00 20.87 15.68
N SER A 185 -3.38 20.40 14.60
CA SER A 185 -2.63 21.26 13.68
C SER A 185 -3.51 22.28 12.99
N ALA A 186 -4.71 21.90 12.53
CA ALA A 186 -5.65 22.82 11.90
C ALA A 186 -6.08 23.93 12.86
N VAL A 187 -6.39 23.59 14.12
CA VAL A 187 -6.75 24.55 15.18
C VAL A 187 -5.57 25.47 15.51
N VAL A 188 -4.38 24.92 15.74
CA VAL A 188 -3.17 25.71 16.04
C VAL A 188 -2.85 26.67 14.89
N THR A 189 -2.92 26.19 13.64
CA THR A 189 -2.72 27.03 12.45
C THR A 189 -3.68 28.21 12.42
N ALA A 190 -4.99 27.95 12.59
CA ALA A 190 -6.02 28.98 12.57
C ALA A 190 -5.87 29.98 13.73
N LEU A 191 -5.56 29.50 14.93
CA LEU A 191 -5.31 30.35 16.11
C LEU A 191 -4.11 31.26 15.91
N THR A 192 -3.01 30.72 15.40
CA THR A 192 -1.79 31.49 15.15
C THR A 192 -2.04 32.57 14.09
N ILE A 193 -2.71 32.24 12.98
CA ILE A 193 -3.08 33.23 11.94
C ILE A 193 -3.98 34.32 12.53
N ARG A 194 -4.98 33.94 13.33
CA ARG A 194 -5.88 34.87 14.01
C ARG A 194 -5.12 35.82 14.94
N ALA A 195 -4.17 35.31 15.71
CA ALA A 195 -3.38 36.10 16.65
C ALA A 195 -2.49 37.16 15.96
N VAL A 196 -2.06 36.94 14.72
CA VAL A 196 -1.15 37.83 13.98
C VAL A 196 -1.83 38.69 12.91
N GLY A 197 -3.16 38.83 12.96
CA GLY A 197 -3.93 39.72 12.09
C GLY A 197 -5.18 39.11 11.48
N GLY A 198 -5.46 37.83 11.71
CA GLY A 198 -6.66 37.15 11.23
C GLY A 198 -6.82 37.29 9.72
N VAL A 199 -7.97 37.80 9.27
CA VAL A 199 -8.27 38.01 7.84
C VAL A 199 -7.26 38.94 7.15
N ALA A 200 -6.64 39.87 7.89
CA ALA A 200 -5.63 40.79 7.39
C ALA A 200 -4.19 40.25 7.51
N ALA A 201 -3.99 39.02 7.99
CA ALA A 201 -2.66 38.45 8.11
C ALA A 201 -1.98 38.33 6.74
N GLY A 202 -0.81 38.96 6.61
CA GLY A 202 0.02 38.86 5.41
C GLY A 202 0.68 37.49 5.27
N ALA A 203 1.51 37.34 4.23
CA ALA A 203 2.21 36.08 3.95
C ALA A 203 3.04 35.55 5.14
N GLY A 204 3.69 36.44 5.89
CA GLY A 204 4.45 36.06 7.09
C GLY A 204 3.59 35.44 8.19
N GLY A 205 2.39 35.99 8.43
CA GLY A 205 1.45 35.45 9.42
C GLY A 205 0.89 34.08 9.00
N MET A 206 0.62 33.90 7.70
CA MET A 206 0.23 32.60 7.16
C MET A 206 1.36 31.57 7.30
N LEU A 207 2.61 31.92 6.96
CA LEU A 207 3.76 31.03 7.12
C LEU A 207 4.01 30.65 8.59
N LEU A 208 3.83 31.59 9.52
CA LEU A 208 3.91 31.31 10.94
C LEU A 208 2.81 30.33 11.38
N GLY A 209 1.59 30.48 10.87
CA GLY A 209 0.51 29.51 11.08
C GLY A 209 0.86 28.12 10.58
N VAL A 210 1.39 28.02 9.35
CA VAL A 210 1.86 26.74 8.77
C VAL A 210 2.94 26.11 9.65
N ALA A 211 3.92 26.89 10.09
CA ALA A 211 5.01 26.42 10.95
C ALA A 211 4.50 25.98 12.33
N ALA A 212 3.56 26.71 12.92
CA ALA A 212 2.96 26.37 14.21
C ALA A 212 2.13 25.08 14.14
N GLY A 213 1.29 24.92 13.11
CA GLY A 213 0.51 23.69 12.91
C GLY A 213 1.38 22.47 12.64
N GLY A 214 2.33 22.58 11.70
CA GLY A 214 3.32 21.54 11.42
C GLY A 214 4.16 21.20 12.66
N GLY A 215 4.56 22.22 13.42
CA GLY A 215 5.31 22.08 14.67
C GLY A 215 4.52 21.39 15.77
N ALA A 216 3.23 21.65 15.91
CA ALA A 216 2.36 20.95 16.86
C ALA A 216 2.28 19.44 16.54
N GLY A 217 2.15 19.09 15.25
CA GLY A 217 2.22 17.70 14.79
C GLY A 217 3.57 17.06 15.07
N ALA A 218 4.67 17.74 14.75
CA ALA A 218 6.02 17.27 15.02
C ALA A 218 6.30 17.05 16.52
N ALA A 219 5.83 17.96 17.37
CA ALA A 219 5.95 17.88 18.82
C ALA A 219 5.17 16.68 19.39
N ALA A 220 3.94 16.47 18.94
CA ALA A 220 3.16 15.30 19.35
C ALA A 220 3.76 13.97 18.85
N GLY A 221 4.31 13.96 17.64
CA GLY A 221 5.07 12.82 17.10
C GLY A 221 6.33 12.55 17.91
N LEU A 222 7.05 13.60 18.34
CA LEU A 222 8.20 13.49 19.23
C LEU A 222 7.80 12.88 20.58
N VAL A 223 6.73 13.36 21.20
CA VAL A 223 6.20 12.82 22.47
C VAL A 223 5.85 11.34 22.32
N SER A 224 5.13 10.98 21.26
CA SER A 224 4.78 9.58 20.98
C SER A 224 6.03 8.72 20.80
N GLY A 225 7.00 9.18 20.02
CA GLY A 225 8.27 8.50 19.82
C GLY A 225 9.08 8.36 21.12
N LEU A 226 9.07 9.35 22.01
CA LEU A 226 9.72 9.29 23.33
C LEU A 226 9.05 8.25 24.22
N PHE A 227 7.72 8.17 24.26
CA PHE A 227 7.00 7.13 25.00
C PHE A 227 7.31 5.72 24.48
N VAL A 228 7.39 5.56 23.16
CA VAL A 228 7.75 4.28 22.55
C VAL A 228 9.20 3.89 22.85
N THR A 229 10.12 4.85 22.85
CA THR A 229 11.56 4.56 22.88
C THR A 229 12.19 4.63 24.27
N ALA A 230 11.89 5.67 25.04
CA ALA A 230 12.44 5.88 26.38
C ALA A 230 11.65 5.10 27.43
N PHE A 231 10.32 5.13 27.36
CA PHE A 231 9.43 4.44 28.30
C PHE A 231 9.07 3.01 27.87
N ARG A 232 9.49 2.60 26.66
CA ARG A 232 9.27 1.26 26.10
C ARG A 232 7.79 0.85 26.06
N LEU A 233 6.90 1.82 25.92
CA LEU A 233 5.48 1.53 25.75
C LEU A 233 5.23 0.89 24.38
N PRO A 234 4.30 -0.06 24.27
CA PRO A 234 3.85 -0.53 22.96
C PRO A 234 3.37 0.64 22.09
N PRO A 235 3.83 0.75 20.82
CA PRO A 235 3.41 1.76 19.84
C PRO A 235 1.93 2.15 19.85
N PHE A 236 1.08 1.14 19.82
CA PHE A 236 -0.37 1.31 19.80
C PHE A 236 -0.89 2.05 21.03
N ILE A 237 -0.38 1.73 22.23
CA ILE A 237 -0.82 2.34 23.49
C ILE A 237 -0.37 3.81 23.55
N ALA A 238 0.90 4.08 23.23
CA ALA A 238 1.43 5.45 23.24
C ALA A 238 0.65 6.37 22.28
N THR A 239 0.33 5.87 21.08
CA THR A 239 -0.33 6.67 20.05
C THR A 239 -1.83 6.76 20.25
N LEU A 240 -2.49 5.75 20.83
CA LEU A 240 -3.87 5.85 21.29
C LEU A 240 -4.01 6.89 22.41
N GLY A 241 -3.08 6.92 23.36
CA GLY A 241 -3.03 7.98 24.38
C GLY A 241 -2.87 9.37 23.76
N MET A 242 -1.91 9.52 22.83
CA MET A 242 -1.69 10.78 22.11
C MET A 242 -2.91 11.19 21.27
N MET A 243 -3.63 10.24 20.67
CA MET A 243 -4.89 10.49 19.94
C MET A 243 -5.91 11.21 20.83
N GLN A 244 -6.08 10.74 22.07
CA GLN A 244 -7.02 11.34 23.03
C GLN A 244 -6.53 12.71 23.53
N VAL A 245 -5.23 12.84 23.82
CA VAL A 245 -4.65 14.11 24.26
C VAL A 245 -4.75 15.15 23.14
N ALA A 246 -4.33 14.83 21.91
CA ALA A 246 -4.38 15.76 20.79
C ALA A 246 -5.81 16.19 20.45
N SER A 247 -6.75 15.25 20.47
CA SER A 247 -8.18 15.55 20.27
C SER A 247 -8.70 16.47 21.37
N GLY A 248 -8.49 16.13 22.64
CA GLY A 248 -8.92 16.95 23.78
C GLY A 248 -8.32 18.35 23.76
N VAL A 249 -7.02 18.47 23.48
CA VAL A 249 -6.33 19.76 23.36
C VAL A 249 -6.90 20.56 22.17
N ALA A 250 -7.18 19.94 21.03
CA ALA A 250 -7.80 20.63 19.90
C ALA A 250 -9.19 21.19 20.28
N TYR A 251 -10.03 20.40 20.96
CA TYR A 251 -11.33 20.85 21.45
C TYR A 251 -11.23 21.99 22.47
N LEU A 252 -10.28 21.91 23.41
CA LEU A 252 -10.04 22.95 24.41
C LEU A 252 -9.59 24.26 23.76
N LEU A 253 -8.61 24.20 22.84
CA LEU A 253 -8.09 25.38 22.15
C LEU A 253 -9.12 26.03 21.23
N ALA A 254 -9.99 25.23 20.61
CA ALA A 254 -11.02 25.71 19.70
C ALA A 254 -12.34 26.11 20.39
N GLY A 255 -12.48 25.89 21.71
CA GLY A 255 -13.74 26.10 22.43
C GLY A 255 -14.89 25.23 21.88
N GLY A 256 -14.56 24.07 21.30
CA GLY A 256 -15.52 23.17 20.67
C GLY A 256 -16.11 23.62 19.32
N GLN A 257 -15.66 24.74 18.75
CA GLN A 257 -16.16 25.28 17.48
C GLN A 257 -15.04 25.44 16.45
N SER A 258 -15.40 25.62 15.18
CA SER A 258 -14.40 25.90 14.13
C SER A 258 -14.01 27.38 14.11
N ILE A 259 -12.74 27.67 13.81
CA ILE A 259 -12.17 29.03 13.78
C ILE A 259 -12.03 29.49 12.33
N TYR A 260 -12.73 30.55 11.90
CA TYR A 260 -12.87 30.96 10.49
C TYR A 260 -12.08 32.22 10.07
N ASP A 261 -11.37 32.89 10.99
CA ASP A 261 -10.66 34.17 10.76
C ASP A 261 -9.34 34.01 9.99
N ILE A 262 -9.42 33.47 8.77
CA ILE A 262 -8.27 33.11 7.94
C ILE A 262 -8.30 33.89 6.61
N PRO A 263 -7.18 34.48 6.16
CA PRO A 263 -7.11 35.23 4.89
C PRO A 263 -7.48 34.39 3.66
N ASP A 264 -8.02 35.03 2.62
CA ASP A 264 -8.30 34.37 1.34
C ASP A 264 -7.05 33.79 0.67
N GLY A 265 -5.91 34.48 0.81
CA GLY A 265 -4.63 34.01 0.28
C GLY A 265 -4.21 32.66 0.85
N PHE A 266 -4.67 32.30 2.05
CA PHE A 266 -4.35 31.01 2.66
C PHE A 266 -4.96 29.84 1.89
N ALA A 267 -6.10 30.06 1.22
CA ALA A 267 -6.76 29.04 0.39
C ALA A 267 -5.94 28.64 -0.84
N TRP A 268 -4.87 29.38 -1.18
CA TRP A 268 -3.98 29.04 -2.28
C TRP A 268 -3.40 27.63 -2.15
N LEU A 269 -3.01 27.19 -0.94
CA LEU A 269 -2.45 25.85 -0.75
C LEU A 269 -3.50 24.74 -0.99
N GLY A 270 -4.68 24.88 -0.40
CA GLY A 270 -5.72 23.84 -0.38
C GLY A 270 -6.65 23.83 -1.58
N ARG A 271 -6.95 24.99 -2.16
CA ARG A 271 -7.89 25.17 -3.29
C ARG A 271 -7.27 25.80 -4.54
N GLY A 272 -6.09 26.40 -4.41
CA GLY A 272 -5.39 27.03 -5.53
C GLY A 272 -4.88 26.01 -6.55
N ARG A 273 -4.67 26.49 -7.78
CA ARG A 273 -4.10 25.72 -8.88
C ARG A 273 -2.92 26.47 -9.47
N THR A 274 -1.82 25.78 -9.71
CA THR A 274 -0.64 26.31 -10.41
C THR A 274 -0.40 25.43 -11.63
N LEU A 275 -0.25 26.04 -12.82
CA LEU A 275 -0.11 25.31 -14.10
C LEU A 275 -1.23 24.27 -14.35
N GLY A 276 -2.45 24.53 -13.86
CA GLY A 276 -3.60 23.63 -13.99
C GLY A 276 -3.65 22.49 -12.97
N VAL A 277 -2.63 22.33 -12.12
CA VAL A 277 -2.58 21.28 -11.08
C VAL A 277 -2.91 21.88 -9.71
N PRO A 278 -3.76 21.23 -8.88
CA PRO A 278 -4.02 21.65 -7.51
C PRO A 278 -2.73 21.72 -6.67
N ASN A 279 -2.52 22.81 -5.95
CA ASN A 279 -1.28 23.05 -5.19
C ASN A 279 -1.05 21.97 -4.11
N ALA A 280 -2.13 21.52 -3.46
CA ALA A 280 -2.11 20.42 -2.50
C ALA A 280 -1.58 19.10 -3.12
N VAL A 281 -1.91 18.83 -4.39
CA VAL A 281 -1.39 17.65 -5.12
C VAL A 281 0.11 17.79 -5.38
N GLY A 282 0.57 19.00 -5.74
CA GLY A 282 2.00 19.28 -5.88
C GLY A 282 2.79 19.00 -4.59
N LEU A 283 2.26 19.45 -3.44
CA LEU A 283 2.83 19.16 -2.13
C LEU A 283 2.85 17.65 -1.82
N MET A 284 1.74 16.95 -2.09
CA MET A 284 1.68 15.49 -1.94
C MET A 284 2.78 14.80 -2.76
N LEU A 285 2.91 15.12 -4.04
CA LEU A 285 3.93 14.53 -4.91
C LEU A 285 5.35 14.82 -4.41
N ALA A 286 5.60 16.03 -3.92
CA ALA A 286 6.89 16.39 -3.32
C ALA A 286 7.19 15.54 -2.06
N VAL A 287 6.19 15.32 -1.19
CA VAL A 287 6.34 14.47 0.00
C VAL A 287 6.60 13.01 -0.37
N TYR A 288 5.88 12.47 -1.37
CA TYR A 288 6.11 11.09 -1.82
C TYR A 288 7.46 10.92 -2.51
N LEU A 289 7.92 11.92 -3.27
CA LEU A 289 9.26 11.94 -3.84
C LEU A 289 10.32 11.96 -2.75
N ALA A 290 10.20 12.87 -1.77
CA ALA A 290 11.12 12.96 -0.64
C ALA A 290 11.13 11.67 0.17
N GLY A 291 9.97 11.12 0.50
CA GLY A 291 9.86 9.85 1.21
C GLY A 291 10.42 8.67 0.42
N HIS A 292 10.27 8.66 -0.91
CA HIS A 292 10.91 7.65 -1.77
C HIS A 292 12.43 7.76 -1.71
N LEU A 293 12.98 8.97 -1.85
CA LEU A 293 14.42 9.20 -1.74
C LEU A 293 14.96 8.78 -0.36
N VAL A 294 14.27 9.14 0.71
CA VAL A 294 14.63 8.75 2.07
C VAL A 294 14.60 7.23 2.22
N MET A 295 13.49 6.57 1.88
CA MET A 295 13.34 5.13 2.12
C MET A 295 14.23 4.27 1.20
N ALA A 296 14.39 4.65 -0.06
CA ALA A 296 15.11 3.84 -1.05
C ALA A 296 16.61 4.16 -1.15
N HIS A 297 17.01 5.41 -0.89
CA HIS A 297 18.36 5.88 -1.21
C HIS A 297 19.18 6.36 -0.01
N THR A 298 18.63 6.39 1.21
CA THR A 298 19.38 6.84 2.40
C THR A 298 19.68 5.74 3.40
N VAL A 299 20.64 6.01 4.30
CA VAL A 299 21.00 5.12 5.42
C VAL A 299 19.82 4.97 6.39
N ILE A 300 19.11 6.06 6.70
CA ILE A 300 17.95 6.00 7.61
C ILE A 300 16.85 5.11 7.02
N GLY A 301 16.64 5.15 5.70
CA GLY A 301 15.74 4.23 5.00
C GLY A 301 16.07 2.76 5.28
N ARG A 302 17.33 2.36 5.09
CA ARG A 302 17.77 0.98 5.40
C ARG A 302 17.59 0.62 6.86
N TYR A 303 17.81 1.56 7.78
CA TYR A 303 17.61 1.34 9.21
C TYR A 303 16.13 1.16 9.57
N LEU A 304 15.20 1.87 8.93
CA LEU A 304 13.76 1.66 9.14
C LEU A 304 13.36 0.20 8.84
N TYR A 305 13.78 -0.32 7.68
CA TYR A 305 13.52 -1.70 7.30
C TYR A 305 14.23 -2.72 8.20
N ALA A 306 15.49 -2.47 8.58
CA ALA A 306 16.24 -3.35 9.46
C ALA A 306 15.60 -3.45 10.86
N VAL A 307 15.17 -2.31 11.42
CA VAL A 307 14.48 -2.25 12.71
C VAL A 307 13.16 -3.03 12.68
N GLY A 308 12.35 -2.85 11.64
CA GLY A 308 11.09 -3.58 11.52
C GLY A 308 11.25 -5.06 11.22
N GLY A 309 12.31 -5.47 10.52
CA GLY A 309 12.59 -6.89 10.29
C GLY A 309 13.06 -7.60 11.55
N ASN A 310 14.01 -7.00 12.28
CA ASN A 310 14.49 -7.50 13.56
C ASN A 310 15.22 -6.39 14.34
N ALA A 311 14.51 -5.74 15.26
CA ALA A 311 15.05 -4.65 16.08
C ALA A 311 16.27 -5.08 16.94
N GLU A 312 16.29 -6.33 17.41
CA GLU A 312 17.40 -6.87 18.19
C GLU A 312 18.67 -7.02 17.35
N ALA A 313 18.55 -7.63 16.17
CA ALA A 313 19.66 -7.79 15.23
C ALA A 313 20.16 -6.43 14.72
N ALA A 314 19.26 -5.48 14.46
CA ALA A 314 19.63 -4.12 14.09
C ALA A 314 20.45 -3.45 15.21
N ARG A 315 20.05 -3.59 16.48
CA ARG A 315 20.78 -3.05 17.62
C ARG A 315 22.18 -3.66 17.75
N LEU A 316 22.28 -4.99 17.64
CA LEU A 316 23.57 -5.70 17.67
C LEU A 316 24.48 -5.33 16.50
N SER A 317 23.90 -4.91 15.37
CA SER A 317 24.61 -4.40 14.21
C SER A 317 24.97 -2.91 14.30
N GLY A 318 24.84 -2.29 15.48
CA GLY A 318 25.21 -0.89 15.74
C GLY A 318 24.14 0.16 15.38
N VAL A 319 22.94 -0.26 14.96
CA VAL A 319 21.84 0.68 14.67
C VAL A 319 21.27 1.21 15.98
N ARG A 320 21.21 2.53 16.11
CA ARG A 320 20.56 3.20 17.25
C ARG A 320 19.03 3.15 17.10
N VAL A 321 18.44 1.98 17.36
CA VAL A 321 16.99 1.71 17.22
C VAL A 321 16.10 2.83 17.79
N PRO A 322 16.36 3.36 19.01
CA PRO A 322 15.55 4.47 19.54
C PRO A 322 15.50 5.69 18.64
N ARG A 323 16.61 6.06 17.99
CA ARG A 323 16.66 7.23 17.09
C ARG A 323 15.89 7.00 15.80
N VAL A 324 15.89 5.77 15.31
CA VAL A 324 15.16 5.37 14.09
C VAL A 324 13.66 5.43 14.35
N LEU A 325 13.20 4.87 15.47
CA LEU A 325 11.80 4.94 15.89
C LEU A 325 11.37 6.39 16.14
N LEU A 326 12.17 7.17 16.87
CA LEU A 326 11.89 8.59 17.12
C LEU A 326 11.73 9.37 15.81
N PHE A 327 12.62 9.15 14.85
CA PHE A 327 12.53 9.74 13.52
C PHE A 327 11.22 9.37 12.81
N ALA A 328 10.83 8.08 12.83
CA ALA A 328 9.59 7.62 12.20
C ALA A 328 8.35 8.32 12.79
N TYR A 329 8.24 8.42 14.12
CA TYR A 329 7.10 9.08 14.77
C TYR A 329 7.10 10.61 14.60
N VAL A 330 8.26 11.27 14.63
CA VAL A 330 8.36 12.71 14.36
C VAL A 330 7.94 13.02 12.93
N VAL A 331 8.37 12.22 11.95
CA VAL A 331 7.95 12.40 10.55
C VAL A 331 6.46 12.11 10.39
N SER A 332 5.92 11.07 11.03
CA SER A 332 4.48 10.78 11.06
C SER A 332 3.67 11.96 11.60
N GLY A 333 4.06 12.48 12.76
CA GLY A 333 3.41 13.64 13.37
C GLY A 333 3.55 14.90 12.54
N THR A 334 4.73 15.15 11.94
CA THR A 334 4.96 16.32 11.06
C THR A 334 4.06 16.26 9.84
N LEU A 335 3.99 15.12 9.14
CA LEU A 335 3.15 14.97 7.94
C LEU A 335 1.65 15.02 8.27
N SER A 336 1.25 14.52 9.45
CA SER A 336 -0.11 14.71 9.96
C SER A 336 -0.41 16.18 10.25
N GLY A 337 0.56 16.90 10.82
CA GLY A 337 0.50 18.34 11.02
C GLY A 337 0.35 19.10 9.70
N VAL A 338 1.16 18.79 8.70
CA VAL A 338 1.03 19.34 7.34
C VAL A 338 -0.34 19.00 6.73
N GLY A 339 -0.85 17.79 6.96
CA GLY A 339 -2.22 17.41 6.58
C GLY A 339 -3.28 18.32 7.22
N GLY A 340 -3.14 18.65 8.51
CA GLY A 340 -3.98 19.63 9.21
C GLY A 340 -3.93 21.03 8.62
N VAL A 341 -2.74 21.50 8.23
CA VAL A 341 -2.56 22.78 7.53
C VAL A 341 -3.29 22.78 6.18
N VAL A 342 -3.19 21.68 5.42
CA VAL A 342 -3.87 21.54 4.12
C VAL A 342 -5.39 21.56 4.31
N VAL A 343 -5.93 20.82 5.28
CA VAL A 343 -7.38 20.85 5.59
C VAL A 343 -7.80 22.26 6.01
N ALA A 344 -7.02 22.92 6.87
CA ALA A 344 -7.34 24.27 7.30
C ALA A 344 -7.35 25.26 6.13
N SER A 345 -6.47 25.08 5.16
CA SER A 345 -6.43 25.86 3.93
C SER A 345 -7.61 25.56 3.01
N GLN A 346 -7.97 24.28 2.86
CA GLN A 346 -9.12 23.83 2.06
C GLN A 346 -10.45 24.39 2.58
N LEU A 347 -10.61 24.46 3.90
CA LEU A 347 -11.85 24.89 4.54
C LEU A 347 -11.82 26.36 4.99
N LYS A 348 -10.66 27.03 4.87
CA LYS A 348 -10.42 28.36 5.50
C LYS A 348 -10.82 28.39 6.97
N ALA A 349 -10.63 27.28 7.68
CA ALA A 349 -11.00 27.15 9.07
C ALA A 349 -10.15 26.12 9.82
N GLY A 350 -9.98 26.29 11.13
CA GLY A 350 -9.41 25.27 12.01
C GLY A 350 -10.49 24.65 12.88
N GLY A 351 -10.81 23.36 12.69
CA GLY A 351 -11.87 22.65 13.41
C GLY A 351 -11.34 21.49 14.26
N PRO A 352 -11.81 21.32 15.51
CA PRO A 352 -11.35 20.25 16.40
C PRO A 352 -11.87 18.86 16.03
N SER A 353 -12.87 18.77 15.13
CA SER A 353 -13.42 17.51 14.62
C SER A 353 -12.78 17.04 13.31
N TYR A 354 -11.82 17.80 12.76
CA TYR A 354 -11.17 17.42 11.51
C TYR A 354 -10.29 16.19 11.69
N GLY A 355 -10.18 15.36 10.66
CA GLY A 355 -9.34 14.16 10.71
C GLY A 355 -9.91 12.98 11.51
N GLN A 356 -11.16 13.05 11.98
CA GLN A 356 -11.82 11.90 12.60
C GLN A 356 -11.77 10.66 11.70
N MET A 357 -11.30 9.54 12.26
CA MET A 357 -11.16 8.24 11.58
C MET A 357 -10.14 8.20 10.44
N TYR A 358 -9.37 9.28 10.21
CA TYR A 358 -8.38 9.32 9.13
C TYR A 358 -7.22 8.34 9.38
N GLU A 359 -6.91 8.05 10.64
CA GLU A 359 -5.94 7.04 11.04
C GLU A 359 -6.29 5.66 10.48
N LEU A 360 -7.57 5.25 10.49
CA LEU A 360 -7.98 3.94 9.96
C LEU A 360 -7.85 3.90 8.43
N TYR A 361 -8.17 4.99 7.74
CA TYR A 361 -8.00 5.09 6.30
C TYR A 361 -6.53 5.11 5.89
N ALA A 362 -5.67 5.79 6.66
CA ALA A 362 -4.23 5.81 6.44
C ALA A 362 -3.62 4.41 6.63
N ILE A 363 -3.98 3.69 7.71
CA ILE A 363 -3.53 2.31 7.94
C ILE A 363 -3.97 1.42 6.77
N ALA A 364 -5.26 1.50 6.41
CA ALA A 364 -5.81 0.71 5.31
C ALA A 364 -5.09 0.98 4.00
N ALA A 365 -4.83 2.25 3.66
CA ALA A 365 -4.11 2.60 2.44
C ALA A 365 -2.69 2.03 2.42
N VAL A 366 -1.97 2.11 3.55
CA VAL A 366 -0.60 1.57 3.67
C VAL A 366 -0.58 0.05 3.51
N VAL A 367 -1.54 -0.66 4.12
CA VAL A 367 -1.66 -2.13 4.04
C VAL A 367 -2.13 -2.59 2.66
N VAL A 368 -3.16 -1.95 2.09
CA VAL A 368 -3.60 -2.16 0.70
C VAL A 368 -2.45 -1.91 -0.27
N GLY A 369 -1.61 -0.91 0.02
CA GLY A 369 -0.39 -0.59 -0.72
C GLY A 369 0.72 -1.64 -0.62
N GLY A 370 0.57 -2.65 0.23
CA GLY A 370 1.48 -3.79 0.36
C GLY A 370 2.58 -3.62 1.41
N THR A 371 2.44 -2.68 2.34
CA THR A 371 3.31 -2.57 3.51
C THR A 371 2.83 -3.55 4.59
N SER A 372 3.77 -4.32 5.13
CA SER A 372 3.50 -5.38 6.12
C SER A 372 3.23 -4.77 7.49
N LEU A 373 2.13 -5.15 8.14
CA LEU A 373 1.85 -4.75 9.53
C LEU A 373 2.87 -5.29 10.54
N ALA A 374 3.56 -6.39 10.22
CA ALA A 374 4.63 -6.93 11.05
C ALA A 374 5.94 -6.13 10.94
N GLY A 375 6.03 -5.18 10.01
CA GLY A 375 7.24 -4.41 9.73
C GLY A 375 8.22 -5.08 8.77
N GLY A 376 9.34 -4.41 8.51
CA GLY A 376 10.46 -4.89 7.70
C GLY A 376 10.23 -4.93 6.19
N SER A 377 9.01 -4.67 5.70
CA SER A 377 8.68 -4.66 4.28
C SER A 377 7.60 -3.62 3.96
N GLY A 378 7.78 -2.91 2.86
CA GLY A 378 6.83 -1.91 2.36
C GLY A 378 7.46 -0.96 1.36
N ARG A 379 6.64 -0.22 0.62
CA ARG A 379 7.10 0.80 -0.34
C ARG A 379 6.18 2.00 -0.30
N ILE A 380 6.75 3.20 -0.19
CA ILE A 380 5.95 4.43 -0.17
C ILE A 380 5.11 4.63 -1.45
N LEU A 381 5.64 4.24 -2.63
CA LEU A 381 4.85 4.27 -3.87
C LEU A 381 3.69 3.26 -3.84
N GLY A 382 3.86 2.14 -3.15
CA GLY A 382 2.79 1.18 -2.89
C GLY A 382 1.69 1.81 -2.05
N THR A 383 2.07 2.52 -0.98
CA THR A 383 1.14 3.33 -0.18
C THR A 383 0.35 4.31 -1.04
N LEU A 384 1.01 5.09 -1.92
CA LEU A 384 0.30 6.03 -2.80
C LEU A 384 -0.78 5.34 -3.63
N ILE A 385 -0.46 4.19 -4.22
CA ILE A 385 -1.42 3.37 -4.97
C ILE A 385 -2.57 2.92 -4.06
N GLY A 386 -2.28 2.48 -2.84
CA GLY A 386 -3.30 2.10 -1.86
C GLY A 386 -4.23 3.25 -1.49
N VAL A 387 -3.71 4.45 -1.29
CA VAL A 387 -4.52 5.65 -1.02
C VAL A 387 -5.41 5.97 -2.23
N LEU A 388 -4.85 5.90 -3.45
CA LEU A 388 -5.61 6.10 -4.69
C LEU A 388 -6.73 5.07 -4.87
N ILE A 389 -6.49 3.80 -4.52
CA ILE A 389 -7.54 2.76 -4.58
C ILE A 389 -8.71 3.15 -3.66
N ILE A 390 -8.43 3.49 -2.40
CA ILE A 390 -9.47 3.88 -1.45
C ILE A 390 -10.24 5.11 -1.96
N SER A 391 -9.54 6.11 -2.47
CA SER A 391 -10.15 7.34 -2.99
C SER A 391 -11.00 7.09 -4.23
N VAL A 392 -10.55 6.23 -5.16
CA VAL A 392 -11.32 5.85 -6.34
C VAL A 392 -12.59 5.07 -5.95
N ILE A 393 -12.53 4.19 -4.95
CA ILE A 393 -13.72 3.51 -4.40
C ILE A 393 -14.72 4.54 -3.84
N GLN A 394 -14.25 5.47 -3.02
CA GLN A 394 -15.09 6.53 -2.44
C GLN A 394 -15.73 7.42 -3.50
N ASN A 395 -14.93 7.85 -4.49
CA ASN A 395 -15.43 8.67 -5.59
C ASN A 395 -16.46 7.91 -6.44
N GLY A 396 -16.19 6.65 -6.76
CA GLY A 396 -17.12 5.80 -7.48
C GLY A 396 -18.46 5.66 -6.77
N MET A 397 -18.43 5.34 -5.47
CA MET A 397 -19.64 5.27 -4.64
C MET A 397 -20.41 6.60 -4.62
N ASN A 398 -19.70 7.73 -4.48
CA ASN A 398 -20.30 9.06 -4.51
C ASN A 398 -20.97 9.38 -5.86
N LEU A 399 -20.30 9.06 -6.97
CA LEU A 399 -20.86 9.26 -8.32
C LEU A 399 -22.10 8.39 -8.56
N THR A 400 -22.15 7.19 -7.99
CA THR A 400 -23.32 6.30 -8.08
C THR A 400 -24.40 6.60 -7.04
N GLY A 401 -24.26 7.66 -6.24
CA GLY A 401 -25.25 8.05 -5.22
C GLY A 401 -25.37 7.07 -4.04
N VAL A 402 -24.33 6.29 -3.75
CA VAL A 402 -24.30 5.39 -2.60
C VAL A 402 -24.28 6.21 -1.31
N GLU A 403 -25.20 5.92 -0.40
CA GLU A 403 -25.34 6.62 0.86
C GLU A 403 -24.06 6.59 1.72
N SER A 404 -23.69 7.72 2.31
CA SER A 404 -22.46 7.90 3.11
C SER A 404 -22.29 6.89 4.25
N TYR A 405 -23.38 6.40 4.85
CA TYR A 405 -23.30 5.38 5.90
C TYR A 405 -22.90 4.01 5.33
N LEU A 406 -23.42 3.62 4.17
CA LEU A 406 -23.03 2.39 3.48
C LEU A 406 -21.57 2.47 3.01
N GLN A 407 -21.11 3.66 2.59
CA GLN A 407 -19.70 3.88 2.25
C GLN A 407 -18.77 3.52 3.41
N LYS A 408 -19.13 3.85 4.67
CA LYS A 408 -18.35 3.47 5.86
C LYS A 408 -18.25 1.96 6.03
N VAL A 409 -19.34 1.22 5.78
CA VAL A 409 -19.36 -0.25 5.83
C VAL A 409 -18.43 -0.83 4.78
N VAL A 410 -18.53 -0.37 3.53
CA VAL A 410 -17.68 -0.84 2.42
C VAL A 410 -16.20 -0.57 2.72
N LEU A 411 -15.87 0.64 3.18
CA LEU A 411 -14.50 0.99 3.55
C LEU A 411 -13.97 0.11 4.69
N GLY A 412 -14.78 -0.14 5.72
CA GLY A 412 -14.43 -1.05 6.81
C GLY A 412 -14.14 -2.48 6.32
N LEU A 413 -14.98 -3.01 5.42
CA LEU A 413 -14.76 -4.32 4.80
C LEU A 413 -13.48 -4.36 3.95
N VAL A 414 -13.16 -3.28 3.22
CA VAL A 414 -11.90 -3.16 2.48
C VAL A 414 -10.69 -3.21 3.42
N VAL A 415 -10.75 -2.50 4.55
CA VAL A 415 -9.69 -2.57 5.58
C VAL A 415 -9.53 -4.00 6.11
N LEU A 416 -10.64 -4.63 6.53
CA LEU A 416 -10.63 -5.99 7.06
C LEU A 416 -10.07 -7.00 6.05
N ALA A 417 -10.48 -6.89 4.79
CA ALA A 417 -9.98 -7.74 3.71
C ALA A 417 -8.48 -7.52 3.48
N ALA A 418 -8.02 -6.26 3.45
CA ALA A 418 -6.61 -5.94 3.27
C ALA A 418 -5.73 -6.53 4.38
N VAL A 419 -6.14 -6.34 5.64
CA VAL A 419 -5.43 -6.87 6.81
C VAL A 419 -5.45 -8.40 6.82
N THR A 420 -6.58 -9.02 6.51
CA THR A 420 -6.70 -10.49 6.48
C THR A 420 -5.82 -11.09 5.39
N ILE A 421 -5.76 -10.45 4.21
CA ILE A 421 -4.87 -10.88 3.11
C ILE A 421 -3.40 -10.70 3.51
N ASP A 422 -3.04 -9.60 4.18
CA ASP A 422 -1.67 -9.37 4.66
C ASP A 422 -1.26 -10.46 5.67
N MET A 423 -2.08 -10.72 6.69
CA MET A 423 -1.84 -11.77 7.68
C MET A 423 -1.76 -13.16 7.02
N ALA A 424 -2.65 -13.47 6.08
CA ALA A 424 -2.64 -14.73 5.35
C ALA A 424 -1.39 -14.93 4.47
N ARG A 425 -0.79 -13.85 3.96
CA ARG A 425 0.47 -13.90 3.20
C ARG A 425 1.68 -14.16 4.09
N GLN A 426 1.61 -13.71 5.35
CA GLN A 426 2.67 -13.86 6.35
C GLN A 426 2.62 -15.24 7.03
N ASP A 427 1.42 -15.76 7.28
CA ASP A 427 1.23 -17.13 7.76
C ASP A 427 1.64 -18.12 6.65
N GLY A 428 2.79 -18.78 6.83
CA GLY A 428 3.27 -19.86 5.96
C GLY A 428 2.26 -21.00 5.74
N ARG A 429 1.15 -21.02 6.49
CA ARG A 429 -0.02 -21.89 6.33
C ARG A 429 -0.72 -21.72 4.98
N MET A 430 -0.83 -20.51 4.42
CA MET A 430 -1.42 -20.31 3.10
C MET A 430 -0.46 -20.75 1.99
N ARG A 431 0.86 -20.55 2.18
CA ARG A 431 1.89 -21.16 1.31
C ARG A 431 1.85 -22.68 1.37
N ALA A 432 1.66 -23.27 2.56
CA ALA A 432 1.50 -24.72 2.73
C ALA A 432 0.18 -25.22 2.12
N ALA A 433 -0.95 -24.51 2.29
CA ALA A 433 -2.25 -24.88 1.72
C ALA A 433 -2.30 -24.70 0.19
N MET A 434 -1.78 -23.59 -0.34
CA MET A 434 -1.61 -23.39 -1.78
C MET A 434 -0.58 -24.35 -2.37
N SER A 435 0.49 -24.68 -1.63
CA SER A 435 1.39 -25.76 -2.06
C SER A 435 0.66 -27.10 -2.06
N ARG A 436 -0.29 -27.38 -1.18
CA ARG A 436 -1.12 -28.61 -1.23
C ARG A 436 -2.11 -28.61 -2.40
N VAL A 437 -2.66 -27.45 -2.77
CA VAL A 437 -3.60 -27.31 -3.90
C VAL A 437 -2.87 -27.30 -5.24
N PHE A 438 -1.67 -26.72 -5.33
CA PHE A 438 -0.83 -26.75 -6.54
C PHE A 438 0.07 -28.00 -6.63
N ALA A 439 0.45 -28.64 -5.53
CA ALA A 439 1.10 -29.96 -5.52
C ALA A 439 0.14 -31.07 -5.92
N ARG A 440 -1.18 -30.84 -5.86
CA ARG A 440 -2.17 -31.73 -6.49
C ARG A 440 -2.12 -31.74 -8.02
N ARG A 441 -1.21 -30.99 -8.66
CA ARG A 441 -1.07 -30.97 -10.13
C ARG A 441 0.34 -31.11 -10.69
N ALA A 442 1.29 -31.61 -9.90
CA ALA A 442 2.52 -32.16 -10.44
C ALA A 442 2.82 -33.48 -9.72
N THR A 443 2.33 -34.59 -10.28
CA THR A 443 2.89 -35.91 -10.03
C THR A 443 4.31 -35.93 -10.60
N VAL A 444 5.26 -35.38 -9.84
CA VAL A 444 6.67 -35.73 -10.02
C VAL A 444 6.80 -37.16 -9.48
N PRO A 445 7.35 -38.11 -10.24
CA PRO A 445 7.41 -39.50 -9.83
C PRO A 445 8.17 -39.65 -8.50
N ASP A 446 7.65 -40.50 -7.61
CA ASP A 446 8.21 -40.82 -6.28
C ASP A 446 9.50 -41.65 -6.43
N VAL A 447 10.55 -41.03 -6.96
CA VAL A 447 11.82 -41.71 -7.26
C VAL A 447 12.73 -41.62 -6.03
N TRP A 448 12.82 -42.74 -5.33
CA TRP A 448 13.79 -42.98 -4.27
C TRP A 448 15.12 -43.43 -4.87
N GLN A 449 16.23 -42.92 -4.36
CA GLN A 449 17.56 -43.46 -4.63
C GLN A 449 18.07 -44.18 -3.38
N THR A 450 18.55 -45.41 -3.57
CA THR A 450 19.09 -46.22 -2.47
C THR A 450 20.61 -46.09 -2.44
N VAL A 451 21.17 -45.96 -1.25
CA VAL A 451 22.61 -45.95 -0.99
C VAL A 451 22.90 -46.84 0.22
N ALA A 452 23.94 -47.66 0.12
CA ALA A 452 24.44 -48.42 1.26
C ALA A 452 25.12 -47.46 2.24
N ALA A 453 24.87 -47.63 3.53
CA ALA A 453 25.45 -46.82 4.57
C ALA A 453 25.87 -47.68 5.77
N LYS A 454 26.77 -47.16 6.59
CA LYS A 454 27.23 -47.79 7.82
C LYS A 454 26.92 -46.90 9.01
N VAL A 455 26.34 -47.46 10.06
CA VAL A 455 26.10 -46.72 11.31
C VAL A 455 27.43 -46.38 11.96
N VAL A 456 27.69 -45.09 12.20
CA VAL A 456 28.97 -44.59 12.73
C VAL A 456 28.76 -43.83 14.04
N PRO A 457 29.78 -43.76 14.91
CA PRO A 457 29.73 -42.91 16.10
C PRO A 457 29.51 -41.44 15.74
N GLY A 458 28.56 -40.79 16.44
CA GLY A 458 28.33 -39.36 16.32
C GLY A 458 28.98 -38.55 17.45
N HIS A 459 28.80 -37.23 17.41
CA HIS A 459 29.25 -36.32 18.48
C HIS A 459 28.39 -36.40 19.76
N GLY A 460 27.31 -37.18 19.76
CA GLY A 460 26.43 -37.39 20.91
C GLY A 460 25.57 -36.19 21.33
N VAL A 461 25.73 -35.02 20.69
CA VAL A 461 25.09 -33.75 21.10
C VAL A 461 23.55 -33.82 21.11
N ALA A 462 22.96 -34.56 20.17
CA ALA A 462 21.51 -34.67 20.03
C ALA A 462 20.85 -35.72 20.94
N SER A 463 21.61 -36.67 21.50
CA SER A 463 21.09 -37.87 22.17
C SER A 463 21.57 -38.00 23.62
N GLY A 464 20.64 -38.03 24.59
CA GLY A 464 20.89 -38.51 25.95
C GLY A 464 21.39 -37.49 26.99
N THR A 465 21.70 -37.98 28.19
CA THR A 465 22.26 -37.24 29.33
C THR A 465 23.78 -37.14 29.18
N ASN A 466 24.25 -36.29 28.28
CA ASN A 466 25.66 -36.19 27.86
C ASN A 466 26.59 -35.63 28.96
N GLY A 467 26.14 -35.59 30.21
CA GLY A 467 26.77 -34.84 31.30
C GLY A 467 26.82 -33.32 31.06
N ASN A 468 26.20 -32.81 29.98
CA ASN A 468 26.22 -31.39 29.66
C ASN A 468 25.20 -30.65 30.54
N PRO A 469 25.63 -29.81 31.49
CA PRO A 469 24.72 -29.11 32.40
C PRO A 469 23.79 -28.13 31.68
N LYS A 470 24.12 -27.71 30.44
CA LYS A 470 23.24 -26.86 29.62
C LYS A 470 22.08 -27.63 28.97
N PHE A 471 22.25 -28.92 28.71
CA PHE A 471 21.27 -29.75 27.99
C PHE A 471 21.10 -31.12 28.67
N PRO A 472 20.55 -31.16 29.90
CA PRO A 472 20.53 -32.37 30.74
C PRO A 472 19.70 -33.53 30.16
N GLY A 473 18.86 -33.29 29.14
CA GLY A 473 18.08 -34.33 28.45
C GLY A 473 18.40 -34.48 26.95
N GLY A 474 19.51 -33.91 26.48
CA GLY A 474 19.88 -33.84 25.06
C GLY A 474 19.14 -32.73 24.30
N THR A 475 19.73 -32.21 23.22
CA THR A 475 19.16 -31.08 22.49
C THR A 475 17.84 -31.43 21.82
N LEU A 476 17.66 -32.68 21.36
CA LEU A 476 16.46 -33.10 20.63
C LEU A 476 15.19 -33.11 21.51
N ARG A 477 15.34 -33.44 22.80
CA ARG A 477 14.23 -33.42 23.76
C ARG A 477 13.73 -32.00 24.02
N MET A 478 14.66 -31.05 24.14
CA MET A 478 14.35 -29.63 24.30
C MET A 478 13.78 -29.01 23.02
N GLN A 479 14.19 -29.56 21.87
CA GLN A 479 13.77 -29.18 20.53
C GLN A 479 12.32 -29.58 20.18
N ALA A 480 11.83 -30.69 20.73
CA ALA A 480 10.58 -31.31 20.30
C ALA A 480 9.39 -30.33 20.31
N GLU A 481 9.23 -29.52 21.36
CA GLU A 481 8.14 -28.56 21.45
C GLU A 481 8.31 -27.39 20.47
N HIS A 482 9.54 -26.94 20.24
CA HIS A 482 9.83 -25.84 19.30
C HIS A 482 9.54 -26.23 17.85
N PHE A 483 9.82 -27.47 17.48
CA PHE A 483 9.48 -28.05 16.18
C PHE A 483 7.97 -28.29 16.05
N ARG A 484 7.31 -28.78 17.12
CA ARG A 484 5.86 -28.99 17.15
C ARG A 484 5.09 -27.70 16.92
N GLN A 485 5.48 -26.61 17.57
CA GLN A 485 4.90 -25.27 17.36
C GLN A 485 5.03 -24.77 15.91
N ARG A 486 6.01 -25.29 15.16
CA ARG A 486 6.26 -24.97 13.75
C ARG A 486 5.75 -26.07 12.80
N GLY A 487 4.88 -26.95 13.30
CA GLY A 487 4.17 -27.96 12.51
C GLY A 487 4.97 -29.21 12.17
N LEU A 488 6.09 -29.46 12.85
CA LEU A 488 6.87 -30.70 12.73
C LEU A 488 6.80 -31.48 14.04
N ASP A 489 5.99 -32.55 14.07
CA ASP A 489 5.92 -33.42 15.24
C ASP A 489 6.99 -34.51 15.17
N LEU A 490 7.83 -34.56 16.20
CA LEU A 490 8.91 -35.54 16.34
C LEU A 490 8.58 -36.65 17.35
N SER A 491 7.36 -36.67 17.89
CA SER A 491 6.93 -37.63 18.94
C SER A 491 7.09 -39.11 18.54
N ALA A 492 7.05 -39.41 17.24
CA ALA A 492 7.18 -40.75 16.70
C ALA A 492 8.64 -41.26 16.59
N TYR A 493 9.64 -40.40 16.81
CA TYR A 493 11.05 -40.75 16.71
C TYR A 493 11.69 -40.89 18.08
N HIS A 494 12.75 -41.71 18.15
CA HIS A 494 13.56 -41.80 19.35
C HIS A 494 14.25 -40.47 19.65
N VAL A 495 14.48 -40.18 20.94
CA VAL A 495 15.02 -38.90 21.41
C VAL A 495 16.56 -38.89 21.27
N GLY A 496 17.02 -38.86 20.02
CA GLY A 496 18.42 -38.85 19.64
C GLY A 496 18.58 -38.99 18.13
N THR A 497 19.80 -38.78 17.63
CA THR A 497 20.14 -39.01 16.21
C THR A 497 21.01 -40.26 16.05
N VAL A 498 20.83 -40.95 14.93
CA VAL A 498 21.70 -42.03 14.48
C VAL A 498 22.54 -41.50 13.33
N ASN A 499 23.86 -41.53 13.47
CA ASN A 499 24.75 -41.10 12.41
C ASN A 499 25.07 -42.26 11.47
N VAL A 500 24.98 -42.02 10.17
CA VAL A 500 25.31 -43.01 9.13
C VAL A 500 26.28 -42.43 8.13
N SER A 501 27.31 -43.19 7.77
CA SER A 501 28.25 -42.85 6.72
C SER A 501 27.84 -43.50 5.40
N ILE A 502 27.76 -42.72 4.34
CA ILE A 502 27.47 -43.15 2.96
C ILE A 502 28.76 -43.25 2.10
N ALA A 503 29.93 -43.19 2.73
CA ALA A 503 31.21 -43.26 2.03
C ALA A 503 31.29 -44.49 1.09
N PRO A 504 31.84 -44.34 -0.13
CA PRO A 504 32.57 -43.18 -0.64
C PRO A 504 31.67 -42.08 -1.26
N HIS A 505 30.34 -42.16 -1.13
CA HIS A 505 29.43 -41.17 -1.69
C HIS A 505 29.36 -39.89 -0.85
N SER A 506 28.91 -38.81 -1.48
CA SER A 506 28.60 -37.54 -0.81
C SER A 506 27.18 -37.09 -1.18
N TYR A 507 26.60 -36.19 -0.39
CA TYR A 507 25.28 -35.65 -0.69
C TYR A 507 25.27 -34.15 -0.97
N HIS A 508 24.30 -33.74 -1.79
CA HIS A 508 23.95 -32.35 -2.01
C HIS A 508 22.48 -32.10 -1.69
N VAL A 509 22.23 -31.09 -0.88
CA VAL A 509 20.89 -30.64 -0.53
C VAL A 509 20.26 -29.94 -1.73
N LEU A 510 19.06 -30.37 -2.12
CA LEU A 510 18.30 -29.75 -3.21
C LEU A 510 17.09 -29.00 -2.67
N ALA A 511 16.14 -29.72 -2.09
CA ALA A 511 14.87 -29.17 -1.61
C ALA A 511 14.40 -29.92 -0.35
N PRO A 512 14.51 -29.33 0.85
CA PRO A 512 14.07 -30.01 2.07
C PRO A 512 12.57 -30.18 2.13
N ARG A 513 12.11 -31.25 2.81
CA ARG A 513 10.70 -31.42 3.18
C ARG A 513 10.21 -30.24 4.00
N GLN A 514 11.04 -29.80 4.94
CA GLN A 514 10.76 -28.63 5.78
C GLN A 514 12.06 -28.02 6.28
N THR A 515 12.11 -26.68 6.32
CA THR A 515 13.18 -25.94 6.99
C THR A 515 12.59 -25.17 8.17
N VAL A 516 13.19 -25.35 9.33
CA VAL A 516 12.88 -24.61 10.56
C VAL A 516 14.03 -23.63 10.80
N ARG A 517 13.73 -22.34 10.82
CA ARG A 517 14.74 -21.28 10.94
C ARG A 517 14.74 -20.60 12.30
N GLN A 518 15.90 -20.03 12.66
CA GLN A 518 16.12 -19.19 13.84
C GLN A 518 15.80 -19.92 15.16
N VAL A 519 16.23 -21.17 15.27
CA VAL A 519 16.04 -21.95 16.49
C VAL A 519 17.13 -21.60 17.49
N LYS A 520 16.74 -21.12 18.67
CA LYS A 520 17.66 -20.83 19.78
C LYS A 520 17.53 -21.87 20.89
N TRP A 521 18.66 -22.44 21.29
CA TRP A 521 18.74 -23.49 22.31
C TRP A 521 18.75 -22.98 23.73
N HIS A 522 19.35 -21.80 23.89
CA HIS A 522 19.44 -21.06 25.13
C HIS A 522 19.41 -19.57 24.78
N PRO A 523 18.96 -18.67 25.67
CA PRO A 523 18.96 -17.22 25.41
C PRO A 523 20.31 -16.64 24.96
N THR A 524 21.41 -17.32 25.32
CA THR A 524 22.79 -16.93 24.98
C THR A 524 23.35 -17.59 23.72
N ASP A 525 22.65 -18.58 23.15
CA ASP A 525 23.17 -19.33 22.01
C ASP A 525 22.77 -18.66 20.69
N PRO A 526 23.62 -18.76 19.64
CA PRO A 526 23.27 -18.28 18.30
C PRO A 526 22.06 -19.06 17.76
N ALA A 527 21.30 -18.41 16.88
CA ALA A 527 20.14 -19.04 16.26
C ALA A 527 20.58 -19.92 15.09
N GLU A 528 20.09 -21.16 15.06
CA GLU A 528 20.46 -22.18 14.07
C GLU A 528 19.28 -22.52 13.14
N ASP A 529 19.57 -22.86 11.89
CA ASP A 529 18.59 -23.30 10.89
C ASP A 529 18.71 -24.82 10.64
N PHE A 530 17.56 -25.51 10.61
CA PHE A 530 17.46 -26.96 10.43
C PHE A 530 16.64 -27.31 9.22
N SER A 531 17.12 -28.24 8.42
CA SER A 531 16.35 -28.83 7.33
C SER A 531 16.12 -30.32 7.57
N PHE A 532 14.93 -30.76 7.19
CA PHE A 532 14.49 -32.14 7.35
C PHE A 532 14.21 -32.74 5.97
N PHE A 533 14.63 -33.99 5.77
CA PHE A 533 14.44 -34.72 4.51
C PHE A 533 13.90 -36.13 4.83
N ASP A 534 13.07 -36.66 3.95
CA ASP A 534 12.52 -38.01 4.09
C ASP A 534 13.58 -39.06 3.77
N VAL A 535 13.68 -40.07 4.63
CA VAL A 535 14.54 -41.23 4.44
C VAL A 535 13.81 -42.49 4.86
N ARG A 536 14.07 -43.59 4.17
CA ARG A 536 13.76 -44.94 4.65
C ARG A 536 15.06 -45.64 4.99
N VAL A 537 15.07 -46.32 6.13
CA VAL A 537 16.23 -47.08 6.59
C VAL A 537 15.81 -48.53 6.69
N THR A 538 16.48 -49.38 5.91
CA THR A 538 16.38 -50.84 6.05
C THR A 538 17.54 -51.31 6.91
N ALA A 539 17.21 -51.82 8.10
CA ALA A 539 18.16 -52.36 9.07
C ALA A 539 18.64 -53.77 8.68
N PRO A 540 19.70 -54.31 9.32
CA PRO A 540 20.28 -55.62 8.96
C PRO A 540 19.31 -56.80 9.09
N ASP A 541 18.33 -56.68 9.98
CA ASP A 541 17.26 -57.67 10.21
C ASP A 541 16.14 -57.61 9.14
N GLY A 542 16.28 -56.73 8.15
CA GLY A 542 15.31 -56.51 7.07
C GLY A 542 14.17 -55.55 7.44
N VAL A 543 14.11 -55.05 8.68
CA VAL A 543 13.07 -54.10 9.09
C VAL A 543 13.32 -52.75 8.42
N THR A 544 12.31 -52.24 7.73
CA THR A 544 12.37 -50.91 7.09
C THR A 544 11.53 -49.92 7.87
N VAL A 545 12.13 -48.80 8.28
CA VAL A 545 11.46 -47.71 8.98
C VAL A 545 11.55 -46.41 8.20
N ASP A 546 10.49 -45.62 8.24
CA ASP A 546 10.51 -44.23 7.77
C ASP A 546 11.16 -43.34 8.85
N GLY A 547 11.97 -42.39 8.39
CA GLY A 547 12.76 -41.51 9.23
C GLY A 547 12.89 -40.12 8.62
N LEU A 548 13.62 -39.26 9.34
CA LEU A 548 14.02 -37.95 8.84
C LEU A 548 15.54 -37.80 8.90
N ILE A 549 16.14 -37.28 7.84
CA ILE A 549 17.49 -36.73 7.91
C ILE A 549 17.40 -35.38 8.60
N TYR A 550 18.16 -35.21 9.68
CA TYR A 550 18.31 -33.97 10.42
C TYR A 550 19.58 -33.24 9.93
N TYR A 551 19.38 -32.11 9.26
CA TYR A 551 20.48 -31.35 8.67
C TYR A 551 20.63 -29.96 9.32
N PRO A 552 21.65 -29.75 10.17
CA PRO A 552 22.05 -28.42 10.61
C PRO A 552 22.69 -27.65 9.44
N HIS A 553 22.25 -26.41 9.18
CA HIS A 553 22.87 -25.57 8.16
C HIS A 553 24.26 -25.07 8.60
N PRO A 554 25.35 -25.37 7.85
CA PRO A 554 26.72 -24.99 8.23
C PRO A 554 26.90 -23.49 8.47
N ASP A 555 26.20 -22.65 7.70
CA ASP A 555 26.26 -21.18 7.79
C ASP A 555 25.79 -20.65 9.15
N THR A 556 24.90 -21.39 9.81
CA THR A 556 24.30 -21.01 11.09
C THR A 556 24.84 -21.80 12.27
N LYS A 557 25.53 -22.92 12.00
CA LYS A 557 26.13 -23.81 13.01
C LYS A 557 27.59 -24.15 12.63
N PRO A 558 28.54 -23.23 12.88
CA PRO A 558 29.93 -23.41 12.47
C PRO A 558 30.71 -24.43 13.33
N THR A 559 30.20 -24.78 14.52
CA THR A 559 30.81 -25.77 15.42
C THR A 559 30.08 -27.11 15.31
N HIS A 560 30.82 -28.22 15.22
CA HIS A 560 30.33 -29.60 14.96
C HIS A 560 29.94 -29.88 13.50
N PHE A 561 30.85 -29.59 12.56
CA PHE A 561 30.66 -29.90 11.14
C PHE A 561 30.70 -31.41 10.89
N GLN A 562 29.58 -31.96 10.40
CA GLN A 562 29.57 -33.33 9.89
C GLN A 562 30.28 -33.39 8.55
N ARG A 563 31.05 -34.46 8.34
CA ARG A 563 31.67 -34.69 7.04
C ARG A 563 30.59 -34.85 5.95
N PRO A 564 30.87 -34.46 4.69
CA PRO A 564 29.89 -34.52 3.59
C PRO A 564 29.43 -35.94 3.21
N ASP A 565 30.04 -36.97 3.81
CA ASP A 565 29.70 -38.39 3.71
C ASP A 565 28.91 -38.92 4.92
N VAL A 566 28.53 -38.07 5.90
CA VAL A 566 27.79 -38.47 7.10
C VAL A 566 26.43 -37.75 7.17
N LEU A 567 25.38 -38.52 7.45
CA LEU A 567 24.01 -38.06 7.64
C LEU A 567 23.56 -38.34 9.08
N GLU A 568 22.87 -37.38 9.71
CA GLU A 568 22.17 -37.58 10.99
C GLU A 568 20.73 -37.98 10.74
N LEU A 569 20.29 -39.10 11.32
CA LEU A 569 18.94 -39.64 11.13
C LEU A 569 18.13 -39.59 12.42
N LEU A 570 16.87 -39.23 12.31
CA LEU A 570 15.83 -39.39 13.32
C LEU A 570 14.98 -40.60 12.93
N LEU A 571 15.02 -41.63 13.77
CA LEU A 571 14.36 -42.90 13.52
C LEU A 571 13.52 -43.29 14.74
N PRO A 572 12.43 -44.06 14.55
CA PRO A 572 11.84 -44.85 15.62
C PRO A 572 12.90 -45.77 16.25
N PHE A 573 12.64 -46.27 17.46
CA PHE A 573 13.54 -47.24 18.07
C PHE A 573 13.57 -48.53 17.25
N VAL A 574 14.76 -48.93 16.78
CA VAL A 574 14.99 -50.19 16.05
C VAL A 574 16.06 -50.97 16.79
N GLU A 575 15.72 -52.15 17.28
CA GLU A 575 16.56 -52.93 18.17
C GLU A 575 17.86 -53.41 17.49
N SER A 576 17.83 -53.69 16.20
CA SER A 576 18.97 -54.20 15.42
C SER A 576 20.00 -53.14 15.00
N LEU A 577 19.71 -51.84 15.20
CA LEU A 577 20.68 -50.79 14.88
C LEU A 577 21.74 -50.68 16.00
N ARG A 578 22.99 -50.89 15.60
CA ARG A 578 24.20 -50.80 16.45
C ARG A 578 25.32 -50.11 15.66
N TYR A 579 26.31 -49.54 16.35
CA TYR A 579 27.49 -49.00 15.68
C TYR A 579 28.18 -50.07 14.83
N GLY A 580 28.56 -49.72 13.61
CA GLY A 580 29.15 -50.62 12.64
C GLY A 580 28.15 -51.42 11.79
N ALA A 581 26.85 -51.36 12.09
CA ALA A 581 25.82 -52.04 11.31
C ALA A 581 25.72 -51.48 9.87
N ASP A 582 25.62 -52.38 8.89
CA ASP A 582 25.34 -52.03 7.50
C ASP A 582 23.84 -51.85 7.29
N VAL A 583 23.45 -50.71 6.75
CA VAL A 583 22.05 -50.34 6.50
C VAL A 583 21.88 -49.88 5.05
N GLN A 584 20.67 -49.97 4.53
CA GLN A 584 20.32 -49.32 3.26
C GLN A 584 19.48 -48.08 3.53
N LEU A 585 19.89 -46.96 2.95
CA LEU A 585 19.13 -45.71 2.99
C LEU A 585 18.45 -45.51 1.65
N ALA A 586 17.15 -45.32 1.62
CA ALA A 586 16.45 -44.77 0.47
C ALA A 586 16.09 -43.31 0.75
N VAL A 587 16.58 -42.40 -0.07
CA VAL A 587 16.31 -40.95 0.04
C VAL A 587 15.60 -40.45 -1.21
N ARG A 588 14.80 -39.40 -1.08
CA ARG A 588 14.09 -38.82 -2.22
C ARG A 588 15.05 -38.04 -3.12
N ARG A 589 15.13 -38.37 -4.42
CA ARG A 589 16.02 -37.69 -5.38
C ARG A 589 15.76 -36.20 -5.52
N GLU A 590 14.52 -35.78 -5.35
CA GLU A 590 14.12 -34.36 -5.40
C GLU A 590 14.61 -33.57 -4.18
N GLN A 591 14.83 -34.26 -3.06
CA GLN A 591 15.17 -33.66 -1.79
C GLN A 591 16.67 -33.56 -1.56
N LEU A 592 17.37 -34.65 -1.87
CA LEU A 592 18.79 -34.81 -1.65
C LEU A 592 19.37 -35.61 -2.82
N ARG A 593 20.49 -35.17 -3.40
CA ARG A 593 21.19 -35.88 -4.48
C ARG A 593 22.39 -36.61 -3.88
N ILE A 594 22.49 -37.91 -4.12
CA ILE A 594 23.68 -38.69 -3.75
C ILE A 594 24.58 -38.75 -4.98
N ASP A 595 25.76 -38.15 -4.86
CA ASP A 595 26.77 -38.17 -5.91
C ASP A 595 27.84 -39.23 -5.54
N PRO A 596 28.27 -40.09 -6.48
CA PRO A 596 29.43 -40.94 -6.26
C PRO A 596 30.68 -40.08 -6.05
N ALA A 597 31.68 -40.61 -5.33
CA ALA A 597 32.94 -39.92 -5.04
C ALA A 597 33.45 -39.14 -6.26
N SER A 598 33.41 -37.81 -6.20
CA SER A 598 34.09 -36.99 -7.19
C SER A 598 35.58 -36.99 -6.87
N GLN A 599 36.40 -37.36 -7.85
CA GLN A 599 37.84 -37.06 -7.85
C GLN A 599 38.03 -35.57 -7.51
N PRO A 600 39.04 -35.22 -6.70
CA PRO A 600 39.23 -33.85 -6.22
C PRO A 600 39.27 -32.87 -7.38
N ARG A 601 38.34 -31.90 -7.41
CA ARG A 601 38.38 -30.78 -8.34
C ARG A 601 39.46 -29.81 -7.84
N THR A 602 40.52 -29.67 -8.65
CA THR A 602 41.62 -28.70 -8.51
C THR A 602 41.12 -27.26 -8.50
#